data_AF-A0A8J3U860-F1
#
_entry.id   AF-A0A8J3U860-F1
#
_cell.length_a   1.000
_cell.length_b   1.000
_cell.length_c   1.000
_cell.angle_alpha   90.00
_cell.angle_beta   90.00
_cell.angle_gamma   90.00
#
_symmetry.space_group_name_H-M   'P 1'
#
loop_
_entity.id
_entity.type
_entity.pdbx_description
1 polymer ?
#
loop_
_entity_poly.entity_id
_entity_poly.type
_entity_poly.pdbx_seq_one_letter_code
_entity_poly.pdbx_strand_id
1 'polypeptide(L)'
;MKPPLLLIGHGTHDETGVAEFGRFVHRLRCRLDALPAEVTGGFITNARPPLSDSVASLVARGHHHVIAVPLSLTGDRYALGDIPGTLALEQERHPTFEYDLGRPLGADPRVLDILAERLADARAEMPRLVTDEPAEFIAPAETAVVLVGHGSADPEVNAEVHRVSRLFWETHAPDLLTVETAYVSHTRPGVPGGLERCRRLGAKRVIVLPYILFAGAVLERIWAQALAYGANHEGLDIRCAEVIGDCEGLADVVIDRYEEALAGADDWYAARRYHDMLTIESPARAELVVSPDAEAGAEREPGIDAELEAEFDAEIEPGLDAGTGIPSAV
;
A
#
# COMPACT_ATOMS: atom_id res chain seq x y z
N MET A 1 6.15 -20.46 -29.12
CA MET A 1 6.22 -20.57 -27.65
C MET A 1 5.62 -19.30 -27.08
N LYS A 2 4.90 -19.35 -25.95
CA LYS A 2 4.42 -18.12 -25.32
C LYS A 2 5.63 -17.34 -24.76
N PRO A 3 5.69 -16.00 -24.87
CA PRO A 3 6.74 -15.19 -24.28
C PRO A 3 6.84 -15.42 -22.75
N PRO A 4 8.04 -15.34 -22.16
CA PRO A 4 8.20 -15.42 -20.71
C PRO A 4 7.43 -14.34 -19.96
N LEU A 5 6.97 -14.65 -18.75
CA LEU A 5 6.42 -13.70 -17.79
C LEU A 5 7.56 -13.12 -16.92
N LEU A 6 7.70 -11.80 -16.92
CA LEU A 6 8.60 -11.04 -16.06
C LEU A 6 7.78 -10.27 -15.01
N LEU A 7 7.82 -10.71 -13.76
CA LEU A 7 7.20 -10.00 -12.64
C LEU A 7 8.09 -8.86 -12.17
N ILE A 8 7.48 -7.68 -11.99
CA ILE A 8 8.20 -6.49 -11.57
C ILE A 8 7.70 -6.07 -10.19
N GLY A 9 8.57 -6.23 -9.19
CA GLY A 9 8.38 -5.66 -7.86
C GLY A 9 8.97 -4.26 -7.75
N HIS A 10 8.38 -3.40 -6.94
CA HIS A 10 8.95 -2.06 -6.72
C HIS A 10 10.28 -2.15 -5.92
N GLY A 11 10.29 -2.92 -4.84
CA GLY A 11 11.44 -3.06 -3.95
C GLY A 11 11.02 -3.09 -2.49
N THR A 12 11.82 -3.75 -1.65
CA THR A 12 11.66 -3.75 -0.20
C THR A 12 12.99 -4.01 0.47
N HIS A 13 13.28 -3.31 1.57
CA HIS A 13 14.46 -3.59 2.40
C HIS A 13 14.26 -4.80 3.33
N ASP A 14 13.07 -5.39 3.31
CA ASP A 14 12.67 -6.49 4.19
C ASP A 14 12.91 -7.86 3.54
N GLU A 15 13.73 -8.69 4.17
CA GLU A 15 14.06 -10.04 3.69
C GLU A 15 12.83 -10.97 3.65
N THR A 16 11.86 -10.79 4.54
CA THR A 16 10.60 -11.55 4.57
C THR A 16 9.78 -11.25 3.32
N GLY A 17 9.66 -9.97 2.96
CA GLY A 17 8.98 -9.54 1.73
C GLY A 17 9.68 -10.05 0.47
N VAL A 18 11.01 -10.05 0.44
CA VAL A 18 11.78 -10.64 -0.68
C VAL A 18 11.56 -12.16 -0.77
N ALA A 19 11.59 -12.86 0.36
CA ALA A 19 11.36 -14.29 0.39
C ALA A 19 9.94 -14.66 -0.07
N GLU A 20 8.93 -13.89 0.34
CA GLU A 20 7.54 -14.10 -0.08
C GLU A 20 7.33 -13.83 -1.57
N PHE A 21 7.92 -12.75 -2.11
CA PHE A 21 7.94 -12.52 -3.56
C PHE A 21 8.57 -13.71 -4.31
N GLY A 22 9.70 -14.23 -3.81
CA GLY A 22 10.34 -15.42 -4.39
C GLY A 22 9.45 -16.67 -4.37
N ARG A 23 8.71 -16.90 -3.28
CA ARG A 23 7.72 -17.98 -3.19
C ARG A 23 6.59 -17.77 -4.21
N PHE A 24 6.09 -16.55 -4.34
CA PHE A 24 5.04 -16.22 -5.31
C PHE A 24 5.49 -16.40 -6.76
N VAL A 25 6.70 -15.97 -7.12
CA VAL A 25 7.32 -16.26 -8.44
C VAL A 25 7.38 -17.77 -8.68
N HIS A 26 7.77 -18.56 -7.67
CA HIS A 26 7.81 -20.01 -7.77
C HIS A 26 6.42 -20.63 -7.94
N ARG A 27 5.39 -20.16 -7.23
CA ARG A 27 4.00 -20.58 -7.45
C ARG A 27 3.57 -20.37 -8.88
N LEU A 28 3.83 -19.18 -9.43
CA LEU A 28 3.49 -18.85 -10.81
C LEU A 28 4.25 -19.73 -11.81
N ARG A 29 5.52 -20.06 -11.56
CA ARG A 29 6.26 -21.07 -12.34
C ARG A 29 5.51 -22.39 -12.35
N CYS A 30 5.16 -22.95 -11.20
CA CYS A 30 4.47 -24.24 -11.13
C CYS A 30 3.08 -24.21 -11.81
N ARG A 31 2.35 -23.09 -11.73
CA ARG A 31 1.07 -22.91 -12.43
C ARG A 31 1.25 -22.83 -13.94
N LEU A 32 2.28 -22.10 -14.39
CA LEU A 32 2.55 -21.86 -15.80
C LEU A 32 3.43 -22.92 -16.45
N ASP A 33 4.00 -23.88 -15.72
CA ASP A 33 4.78 -25.01 -16.27
C ASP A 33 3.95 -25.89 -17.22
N ALA A 34 2.61 -25.88 -17.08
CA ALA A 34 1.70 -26.50 -18.04
C ALA A 34 1.66 -25.75 -19.39
N LEU A 35 2.14 -24.51 -19.42
CA LEU A 35 2.38 -23.68 -20.60
C LEU A 35 3.90 -23.61 -20.85
N PRO A 36 4.37 -23.47 -22.09
CA PRO A 36 5.81 -23.32 -22.36
C PRO A 36 6.37 -21.95 -21.94
N ALA A 37 5.67 -21.21 -21.07
CA ALA A 37 6.02 -19.86 -20.66
C ALA A 37 6.91 -19.90 -19.42
N GLU A 38 8.14 -19.43 -19.55
CA GLU A 38 9.01 -19.26 -18.41
C GLU A 38 8.54 -18.09 -17.53
N VAL A 39 8.67 -18.21 -16.20
CA VAL A 39 8.39 -17.12 -15.26
C VAL A 39 9.66 -16.70 -14.54
N THR A 40 9.90 -15.40 -14.42
CA THR A 40 10.93 -14.83 -13.55
C THR A 40 10.42 -13.53 -12.93
N GLY A 41 11.17 -12.97 -11.98
CA GLY A 41 10.83 -11.70 -11.39
C GLY A 41 12.03 -10.99 -10.79
N GLY A 42 11.96 -9.67 -10.74
CA GLY A 42 12.99 -8.82 -10.15
C GLY A 42 12.43 -7.49 -9.65
N PHE A 43 13.28 -6.75 -8.97
CA PHE A 43 12.93 -5.48 -8.35
C PHE A 43 13.56 -4.30 -9.08
N ILE A 44 12.82 -3.20 -9.22
CA ILE A 44 13.38 -1.97 -9.81
C ILE A 44 14.39 -1.29 -8.86
N THR A 45 14.22 -1.45 -7.55
CA THR A 45 15.13 -0.88 -6.56
C THR A 45 15.16 -1.70 -5.25
N ASN A 46 16.19 -1.45 -4.43
CA ASN A 46 16.27 -1.81 -3.00
C ASN A 46 16.05 -3.29 -2.61
N ALA A 47 16.02 -4.23 -3.55
CA ALA A 47 15.86 -5.66 -3.29
C ALA A 47 16.56 -6.50 -4.38
N ARG A 48 16.67 -7.81 -4.15
CA ARG A 48 17.28 -8.76 -5.10
C ARG A 48 16.32 -9.90 -5.48
N PRO A 49 16.41 -10.41 -6.73
CA PRO A 49 17.31 -9.97 -7.78
C PRO A 49 16.89 -8.61 -8.38
N PRO A 50 17.84 -7.74 -8.78
CA PRO A 50 17.48 -6.53 -9.52
C PRO A 50 16.86 -6.91 -10.86
N LEU A 51 15.99 -6.04 -11.38
CA LEU A 51 15.29 -6.29 -12.63
C LEU A 51 16.26 -6.55 -13.80
N SER A 52 17.37 -5.81 -13.84
CA SER A 52 18.44 -5.97 -14.83
C SER A 52 19.00 -7.39 -14.91
N ASP A 53 19.17 -8.06 -13.76
CA ASP A 53 19.72 -9.43 -13.74
C ASP A 53 18.71 -10.43 -14.31
N SER A 54 17.43 -10.18 -14.07
CA SER A 54 16.34 -10.98 -14.63
C SER A 54 16.24 -10.83 -16.15
N VAL A 55 16.34 -9.59 -16.65
CA VAL A 55 16.33 -9.31 -18.09
C VAL A 55 17.57 -9.89 -18.77
N ALA A 56 18.77 -9.63 -18.24
CA ALA A 56 20.01 -10.16 -18.78
C ALA A 56 20.01 -11.70 -18.86
N SER A 57 19.47 -12.37 -17.82
CA SER A 57 19.32 -13.83 -17.80
C SER A 57 18.34 -14.36 -18.87
N LEU A 58 17.23 -13.65 -19.11
CA LEU A 58 16.28 -14.00 -20.18
C LEU A 58 16.92 -13.84 -21.57
N VAL A 59 17.57 -12.70 -21.82
CA VAL A 59 18.25 -12.42 -23.09
C VAL A 59 19.37 -13.42 -23.36
N ALA A 60 20.18 -13.75 -22.35
CA ALA A 60 21.27 -14.73 -22.48
C ALA A 60 20.78 -16.15 -22.87
N ARG A 61 19.52 -16.47 -22.58
CA ARG A 61 18.87 -17.75 -22.93
C ARG A 61 18.07 -17.68 -24.24
N GLY A 62 18.14 -16.57 -24.96
CA GLY A 62 17.49 -16.37 -26.26
C GLY A 62 16.04 -15.86 -26.16
N HIS A 63 15.59 -15.43 -24.98
CA HIS A 63 14.31 -14.76 -24.84
C HIS A 63 14.47 -13.26 -25.12
N HIS A 64 14.01 -12.86 -26.31
CA HIS A 64 14.09 -11.48 -26.80
C HIS A 64 12.78 -10.72 -26.68
N HIS A 65 11.66 -11.41 -26.45
CA HIS A 65 10.36 -10.80 -26.20
C HIS A 65 9.75 -11.39 -24.93
N VAL A 66 9.23 -10.53 -24.03
CA VAL A 66 8.67 -10.93 -22.73
C VAL A 66 7.37 -10.18 -22.43
N ILE A 67 6.54 -10.73 -21.56
CA ILE A 67 5.42 -10.01 -20.97
C ILE A 67 5.81 -9.54 -19.57
N ALA A 68 5.90 -8.24 -19.38
CA ALA A 68 6.20 -7.62 -18.10
C ALA A 68 4.90 -7.35 -17.32
N VAL A 69 4.76 -7.87 -16.09
CA VAL A 69 3.59 -7.62 -15.24
C VAL A 69 4.04 -6.96 -13.93
N PRO A 70 3.64 -5.69 -13.70
CA PRO A 70 3.85 -5.00 -12.44
C PRO A 70 3.04 -5.61 -11.29
N LEU A 71 3.70 -5.98 -10.20
CA LEU A 71 3.04 -6.33 -8.94
C LEU A 71 2.72 -5.05 -8.16
N SER A 72 1.73 -4.31 -8.65
CA SER A 72 1.20 -3.10 -8.01
C SER A 72 -0.32 -3.19 -7.86
N LEU A 73 -0.80 -2.78 -6.68
CA LEU A 73 -2.22 -2.73 -6.32
C LEU A 73 -2.90 -1.42 -6.70
N THR A 74 -2.13 -0.42 -7.14
CA THR A 74 -2.63 0.89 -7.58
C THR A 74 -2.23 1.13 -9.03
N GLY A 75 -3.17 1.68 -9.81
CA GLY A 75 -3.21 1.54 -11.26
C GLY A 75 -2.76 2.75 -12.09
N ASP A 76 -2.17 3.78 -11.51
CA ASP A 76 -1.80 4.98 -12.27
C ASP A 76 -0.35 4.95 -12.82
N ARG A 77 -0.09 5.84 -13.78
CA ARG A 77 1.19 6.01 -14.47
C ARG A 77 2.35 6.33 -13.51
N TYR A 78 2.08 6.98 -12.38
CA TYR A 78 3.04 7.29 -11.33
C TYR A 78 3.14 6.15 -10.30
N ALA A 79 2.12 5.30 -10.17
CA ALA A 79 2.09 4.06 -9.38
C ALA A 79 2.88 2.92 -10.04
N LEU A 80 2.96 2.93 -11.37
CA LEU A 80 3.98 2.19 -12.12
C LEU A 80 5.38 2.76 -11.87
N GLY A 81 5.48 3.98 -11.33
CA GLY A 81 6.72 4.66 -11.00
C GLY A 81 7.72 4.64 -12.14
N ASP A 82 8.94 4.23 -11.81
CA ASP A 82 10.06 4.11 -12.74
C ASP A 82 10.01 2.87 -13.65
N ILE A 83 8.93 2.04 -13.65
CA ILE A 83 8.91 0.78 -14.41
C ILE A 83 9.14 1.00 -15.92
N PRO A 84 8.39 1.87 -16.64
CA PRO A 84 8.64 2.09 -18.06
C PRO A 84 10.05 2.64 -18.33
N GLY A 85 10.54 3.54 -17.47
CA GLY A 85 11.91 4.07 -17.57
C GLY A 85 12.98 3.01 -17.33
N THR A 86 12.79 2.15 -16.34
CA THR A 86 13.69 1.04 -16.03
C THR A 86 13.72 0.05 -17.19
N LEU A 87 12.56 -0.30 -17.75
CA LEU A 87 12.50 -1.18 -18.92
C LEU A 87 13.15 -0.55 -20.17
N ALA A 88 12.99 0.76 -20.38
CA ALA A 88 13.67 1.47 -21.47
C ALA A 88 15.20 1.42 -21.33
N LEU A 89 15.74 1.58 -20.12
CA LEU A 89 17.17 1.41 -19.86
C LEU A 89 17.64 -0.03 -20.15
N GLU A 90 16.81 -1.03 -19.90
CA GLU A 90 17.13 -2.41 -20.25
C GLU A 90 17.11 -2.63 -21.78
N GLN A 91 16.24 -1.94 -22.53
CA GLN A 91 16.28 -1.96 -24.00
C GLN A 91 17.55 -1.29 -24.56
N GLU A 92 18.06 -0.23 -23.93
CA GLU A 92 19.35 0.36 -24.29
C GLU A 92 20.52 -0.61 -24.06
N ARG A 93 20.48 -1.37 -22.94
CA ARG A 93 21.49 -2.40 -22.61
C ARG A 93 21.39 -3.64 -23.50
N HIS A 94 20.19 -4.00 -23.91
CA HIS A 94 19.87 -5.18 -24.70
C HIS A 94 19.02 -4.76 -25.92
N PRO A 95 19.63 -4.34 -27.05
CA PRO A 95 18.88 -3.79 -28.19
C PRO A 95 17.90 -4.75 -28.87
N THR A 96 17.99 -6.05 -28.60
CA THR A 96 17.04 -7.07 -29.08
C THR A 96 15.94 -7.38 -28.08
N PHE A 97 15.92 -6.73 -26.92
CA PHE A 97 14.91 -6.92 -25.89
C PHE A 97 13.67 -6.08 -26.18
N GLU A 98 12.55 -6.77 -26.35
CA GLU A 98 11.22 -6.23 -26.51
C GLU A 98 10.34 -6.70 -25.34
N TYR A 99 9.33 -5.91 -25.00
CA TYR A 99 8.38 -6.29 -23.96
C TYR A 99 6.98 -5.74 -24.25
N ASP A 100 5.97 -6.51 -23.87
CA ASP A 100 4.61 -6.01 -23.69
C ASP A 100 4.37 -5.80 -22.19
N LEU A 101 3.86 -4.62 -21.82
CA LEU A 101 3.56 -4.29 -20.43
C LEU A 101 2.10 -4.57 -20.10
N GLY A 102 1.87 -5.52 -19.19
CA GLY A 102 0.57 -5.77 -18.58
C GLY A 102 0.19 -4.64 -17.61
N ARG A 103 -1.11 -4.41 -17.46
CA ARG A 103 -1.61 -3.43 -16.49
C ARG A 103 -1.35 -3.90 -15.04
N PRO A 104 -1.27 -2.98 -14.06
CA PRO A 104 -1.24 -3.32 -12.64
C PRO A 104 -2.42 -4.21 -12.21
N LEU A 105 -2.28 -4.85 -11.05
CA LEU A 105 -3.33 -5.70 -10.48
C LEU A 105 -4.59 -4.90 -10.17
N GLY A 106 -4.42 -3.71 -9.57
CA GLY A 106 -5.51 -2.78 -9.27
C GLY A 106 -6.60 -3.36 -8.35
N ALA A 107 -7.76 -2.71 -8.36
CA ALA A 107 -8.96 -3.16 -7.65
C ALA A 107 -9.67 -4.37 -8.30
N ASP A 108 -8.94 -5.42 -8.66
CA ASP A 108 -9.52 -6.65 -9.22
C ASP A 108 -10.46 -7.30 -8.19
N PRO A 109 -11.67 -7.77 -8.57
CA PRO A 109 -12.61 -8.40 -7.64
C PRO A 109 -12.00 -9.53 -6.82
N ARG A 110 -11.08 -10.33 -7.39
CA ARG A 110 -10.42 -11.41 -6.66
C ARG A 110 -9.47 -10.90 -5.59
N VAL A 111 -8.91 -9.70 -5.75
CA VAL A 111 -8.15 -9.06 -4.68
C VAL A 111 -9.08 -8.68 -3.53
N LEU A 112 -10.29 -8.22 -3.82
CA LEU A 112 -11.31 -7.95 -2.79
C LEU A 112 -11.77 -9.23 -2.08
N ASP A 113 -11.90 -10.34 -2.82
CA ASP A 113 -12.19 -11.66 -2.23
C ASP A 113 -11.09 -12.07 -1.24
N ILE A 114 -9.81 -11.90 -1.61
CA ILE A 114 -8.68 -12.20 -0.70
C ILE A 114 -8.71 -11.30 0.54
N LEU A 115 -9.01 -10.01 0.38
CA LEU A 115 -9.18 -9.10 1.53
C LEU A 115 -10.32 -9.56 2.45
N ALA A 116 -11.40 -10.12 1.89
CA ALA A 116 -12.51 -10.65 2.67
C ALA A 116 -12.11 -11.90 3.46
N GLU A 117 -11.25 -12.75 2.90
CA GLU A 117 -10.62 -13.86 3.65
C GLU A 117 -9.79 -13.34 4.81
N ARG A 118 -8.90 -12.36 4.58
CA ARG A 118 -8.06 -11.78 5.64
C ARG A 118 -8.88 -11.10 6.74
N LEU A 119 -9.97 -10.44 6.36
CA LEU A 119 -10.94 -9.88 7.31
C LEU A 119 -11.60 -10.98 8.16
N ALA A 120 -12.00 -12.10 7.53
CA ALA A 120 -12.63 -13.22 8.23
C ALA A 120 -11.66 -13.91 9.19
N ASP A 121 -10.40 -14.10 8.79
CA ASP A 121 -9.34 -14.68 9.62
C ASP A 121 -9.08 -13.81 10.86
N ALA A 122 -8.88 -12.50 10.67
CA ALA A 122 -8.68 -11.56 11.78
C ALA A 122 -9.90 -11.49 12.73
N ARG A 123 -11.11 -11.69 12.20
CA ARG A 123 -12.33 -11.79 13.01
C ARG A 123 -12.43 -13.11 13.78
N ALA A 124 -11.87 -14.20 13.24
CA ALA A 124 -11.84 -15.51 13.88
C ALA A 124 -10.75 -15.63 14.95
N GLU A 125 -9.66 -14.85 14.85
CA GLU A 125 -8.63 -14.72 15.89
C GLU A 125 -9.22 -14.12 17.17
N MET A 126 -9.82 -14.99 17.99
CA MET A 126 -10.16 -14.71 19.38
C MET A 126 -8.99 -15.16 20.26
N PRO A 127 -8.45 -14.31 21.14
CA PRO A 127 -7.68 -14.80 22.27
C PRO A 127 -8.64 -15.68 23.10
N ARG A 128 -8.46 -17.01 23.07
CA ARG A 128 -9.02 -17.87 24.11
C ARG A 128 -8.12 -17.72 25.33
N LEU A 129 -8.33 -16.65 26.10
CA LEU A 129 -7.82 -16.64 27.46
C LEU A 129 -8.53 -17.74 28.24
N VAL A 130 -7.75 -18.42 29.07
CA VAL A 130 -8.18 -19.47 30.01
C VAL A 130 -8.99 -18.82 31.14
N THR A 131 -10.08 -18.16 30.78
CA THR A 131 -11.01 -17.54 31.71
C THR A 131 -12.40 -18.00 31.30
N ASP A 132 -13.15 -18.54 32.26
CA ASP A 132 -14.49 -19.12 32.07
C ASP A 132 -15.57 -18.09 31.66
N GLU A 133 -15.20 -16.81 31.52
CA GLU A 133 -16.06 -15.73 31.04
C GLU A 133 -16.14 -15.77 29.51
N PRO A 134 -17.33 -15.92 28.90
CA PRO A 134 -17.48 -15.87 27.46
C PRO A 134 -17.11 -14.47 26.96
N ALA A 135 -16.23 -14.40 25.95
CA ALA A 135 -15.88 -13.15 25.30
C ALA A 135 -17.14 -12.42 24.81
N GLU A 136 -17.20 -11.09 25.00
CA GLU A 136 -18.33 -10.27 24.58
C GLU A 136 -18.58 -10.45 23.08
N PHE A 137 -19.83 -10.78 22.71
CA PHE A 137 -20.23 -10.87 21.32
C PHE A 137 -20.40 -9.45 20.76
N ILE A 138 -19.55 -9.07 19.81
CA ILE A 138 -19.65 -7.81 19.07
C ILE A 138 -20.33 -8.07 17.73
N ALA A 139 -21.46 -7.39 17.49
CA ALA A 139 -22.23 -7.57 16.27
C ALA A 139 -21.51 -6.99 15.02
N PRO A 140 -21.83 -7.47 13.80
CA PRO A 140 -21.29 -6.88 12.57
C PRO A 140 -21.53 -5.37 12.47
N ALA A 141 -22.74 -4.90 12.80
CA ALA A 141 -23.10 -3.48 12.79
C ALA A 141 -22.36 -2.64 13.86
N GLU A 142 -21.61 -3.25 14.77
CA GLU A 142 -20.74 -2.60 15.75
C GLU A 142 -19.25 -2.79 15.41
N THR A 143 -18.96 -3.45 14.30
CA THR A 143 -17.61 -3.70 13.78
C THR A 143 -17.34 -2.78 12.60
N ALA A 144 -16.22 -2.08 12.63
CA ALA A 144 -15.71 -1.29 11.51
C ALA A 144 -14.43 -1.91 10.94
N VAL A 145 -14.09 -1.51 9.72
CA VAL A 145 -12.80 -1.83 9.10
C VAL A 145 -12.05 -0.54 8.82
N VAL A 146 -10.73 -0.57 9.02
CA VAL A 146 -9.81 0.44 8.50
C VAL A 146 -8.97 -0.23 7.43
N LEU A 147 -9.25 0.07 6.16
CA LEU A 147 -8.47 -0.42 5.04
C LEU A 147 -7.24 0.48 4.87
N VAL A 148 -6.05 -0.10 5.02
CA VAL A 148 -4.80 0.65 5.11
C VAL A 148 -3.97 0.49 3.84
N GLY A 149 -3.81 1.58 3.09
CA GLY A 149 -2.86 1.66 1.98
C GLY A 149 -1.47 2.11 2.44
N HIS A 150 -0.49 2.04 1.54
CA HIS A 150 0.84 2.59 1.81
C HIS A 150 0.81 4.13 1.98
N GLY A 151 0.02 4.79 1.13
CA GLY A 151 -0.04 6.23 1.00
C GLY A 151 1.05 6.78 0.08
N SER A 152 0.68 7.79 -0.69
CA SER A 152 1.52 8.44 -1.70
C SER A 152 1.40 9.96 -1.61
N ALA A 153 2.43 10.66 -2.09
CA ALA A 153 2.32 12.10 -2.37
C ALA A 153 1.40 12.37 -3.57
N ASP A 154 1.15 11.37 -4.42
CA ASP A 154 0.23 11.44 -5.55
C ASP A 154 -1.22 11.18 -5.10
N PRO A 155 -2.14 12.15 -5.27
CA PRO A 155 -3.55 11.97 -4.97
C PRO A 155 -4.25 10.88 -5.78
N GLU A 156 -3.83 10.57 -7.01
CA GLU A 156 -4.46 9.53 -7.85
C GLU A 156 -4.25 8.14 -7.23
N VAL A 157 -3.04 7.84 -6.75
CA VAL A 157 -2.73 6.60 -6.03
C VAL A 157 -3.64 6.45 -4.81
N ASN A 158 -3.81 7.55 -4.07
CA ASN A 158 -4.63 7.57 -2.86
C ASN A 158 -6.12 7.39 -3.18
N ALA A 159 -6.61 7.98 -4.28
CA ALA A 159 -7.99 7.84 -4.73
C ALA A 159 -8.34 6.39 -5.11
N GLU A 160 -7.41 5.63 -5.68
CA GLU A 160 -7.63 4.20 -5.96
C GLU A 160 -7.83 3.38 -4.68
N VAL A 161 -7.11 3.69 -3.59
CA VAL A 161 -7.32 3.03 -2.28
C VAL A 161 -8.70 3.37 -1.70
N HIS A 162 -9.16 4.62 -1.86
CA HIS A 162 -10.52 5.01 -1.49
C HIS A 162 -11.58 4.25 -2.31
N ARG A 163 -11.34 4.10 -3.62
CA ARG A 163 -12.20 3.30 -4.51
C ARG A 163 -12.26 1.86 -4.04
N VAL A 164 -11.12 1.23 -3.76
CA VAL A 164 -11.04 -0.14 -3.22
C VAL A 164 -11.82 -0.25 -1.92
N SER A 165 -11.63 0.69 -0.99
CA SER A 165 -12.36 0.72 0.29
C SER A 165 -13.87 0.76 0.08
N ARG A 166 -14.34 1.58 -0.85
CA ARG A 166 -15.76 1.71 -1.14
C ARG A 166 -16.32 0.45 -1.79
N LEU A 167 -15.63 -0.11 -2.79
CA LEU A 167 -16.03 -1.35 -3.45
C LEU A 167 -16.09 -2.50 -2.45
N PHE A 168 -15.03 -2.66 -1.65
CA PHE A 168 -14.95 -3.70 -0.63
C PHE A 168 -16.11 -3.63 0.36
N TRP A 169 -16.49 -2.42 0.79
CA TRP A 169 -17.63 -2.24 1.68
C TRP A 169 -18.94 -2.73 1.05
N GLU A 170 -19.22 -2.30 -0.18
CA GLU A 170 -20.47 -2.63 -0.86
C GLU A 170 -20.57 -4.12 -1.22
N THR A 171 -19.44 -4.79 -1.50
CA THR A 171 -19.45 -6.18 -1.99
C THR A 171 -19.18 -7.23 -0.91
N HIS A 172 -18.36 -6.95 0.10
CA HIS A 172 -17.91 -7.96 1.08
C HIS A 172 -18.20 -7.62 2.54
N ALA A 173 -18.52 -6.36 2.86
CA ALA A 173 -18.76 -5.92 4.22
C ALA A 173 -20.06 -5.09 4.43
N PRO A 174 -21.18 -5.35 3.71
CA PRO A 174 -22.34 -4.45 3.72
C PRO A 174 -23.07 -4.39 5.08
N ASP A 175 -22.84 -5.35 5.96
CA ASP A 175 -23.41 -5.44 7.30
C ASP A 175 -22.51 -4.82 8.40
N LEU A 176 -21.29 -4.40 8.03
CA LEU A 176 -20.37 -3.71 8.93
C LEU A 176 -20.75 -2.24 9.10
N LEU A 177 -20.34 -1.64 10.23
CA LEU A 177 -20.62 -0.25 10.56
C LEU A 177 -20.09 0.72 9.50
N THR A 178 -18.83 0.55 9.10
CA THR A 178 -18.15 1.34 8.07
C THR A 178 -16.86 0.65 7.61
N VAL A 179 -16.37 1.03 6.43
CA VAL A 179 -15.00 0.77 5.98
C VAL A 179 -14.34 2.12 5.74
N GLU A 180 -13.47 2.54 6.67
CA GLU A 180 -12.69 3.76 6.56
C GLU A 180 -11.38 3.49 5.82
N THR A 181 -10.91 4.47 5.04
CA THR A 181 -9.59 4.42 4.41
C THR A 181 -8.58 5.13 5.29
N ALA A 182 -7.41 4.51 5.47
CA ALA A 182 -6.26 5.15 6.10
C ALA A 182 -4.96 4.77 5.39
N TYR A 183 -3.87 5.43 5.78
CA TYR A 183 -2.56 5.23 5.17
C TYR A 183 -1.48 5.12 6.23
N VAL A 184 -0.49 4.26 6.01
CA VAL A 184 0.65 4.12 6.95
C VAL A 184 1.64 5.28 6.83
N SER A 185 1.68 5.98 5.68
CA SER A 185 2.65 7.04 5.40
C SER A 185 2.12 8.07 4.37
N HIS A 186 2.87 9.17 4.18
CA HIS A 186 2.73 10.23 3.16
C HIS A 186 1.42 11.03 3.11
N THR A 187 0.29 10.46 3.47
CA THR A 187 -1.02 11.09 3.35
C THR A 187 -1.87 10.81 4.59
N ARG A 188 -2.97 11.55 4.73
CA ARG A 188 -3.89 11.46 5.87
C ARG A 188 -5.26 10.96 5.39
N PRO A 189 -6.04 10.30 6.27
CA PRO A 189 -5.74 10.01 7.66
C PRO A 189 -4.70 8.89 7.82
N GLY A 190 -3.85 9.00 8.85
CA GLY A 190 -2.97 7.91 9.26
C GLY A 190 -3.76 6.77 9.91
N VAL A 191 -3.13 5.62 10.18
CA VAL A 191 -3.79 4.47 10.86
C VAL A 191 -4.51 4.88 12.15
N PRO A 192 -3.90 5.63 13.10
CA PRO A 192 -4.60 6.11 14.29
C PRO A 192 -5.79 7.02 13.97
N GLY A 193 -5.69 7.81 12.90
CA GLY A 193 -6.77 8.70 12.45
C GLY A 193 -7.97 7.94 11.86
N GLY A 194 -7.71 6.83 11.14
CA GLY A 194 -8.76 5.92 10.69
C GLY A 194 -9.46 5.24 11.86
N LEU A 195 -8.69 4.72 12.81
CA LEU A 195 -9.21 4.11 14.04
C LEU A 195 -10.08 5.07 14.85
N GLU A 196 -9.62 6.32 15.03
CA GLU A 196 -10.36 7.36 15.74
C GLU A 196 -11.69 7.71 15.05
N ARG A 197 -11.73 7.72 13.71
CA ARG A 197 -12.99 7.92 12.97
C ARG A 197 -13.97 6.78 13.24
N CYS A 198 -13.52 5.53 13.14
CA CYS A 198 -14.36 4.37 13.45
C CYS A 198 -14.88 4.41 14.90
N ARG A 199 -14.02 4.74 15.87
CA ARG A 199 -14.41 4.86 17.28
C ARG A 199 -15.47 5.94 17.49
N ARG A 200 -15.32 7.11 16.86
CA ARG A 200 -16.31 8.21 16.94
C ARG A 200 -17.65 7.86 16.30
N LEU A 201 -17.66 6.96 15.32
CA LEU A 201 -18.89 6.42 14.73
C LEU A 201 -19.56 5.35 15.61
N GLY A 202 -18.94 4.96 16.73
CA GLY A 202 -19.50 4.00 17.69
C GLY A 202 -19.04 2.56 17.49
N ALA A 203 -17.95 2.33 16.74
CA ALA A 203 -17.38 0.99 16.62
C ALA A 203 -16.94 0.44 17.98
N LYS A 204 -17.34 -0.79 18.30
CA LYS A 204 -16.82 -1.58 19.44
C LYS A 204 -15.66 -2.49 19.04
N ARG A 205 -15.62 -2.87 17.76
CA ARG A 205 -14.50 -3.57 17.14
C ARG A 205 -14.02 -2.81 15.91
N VAL A 206 -12.71 -2.73 15.72
CA VAL A 206 -12.12 -2.24 14.47
C VAL A 206 -11.09 -3.24 13.96
N ILE A 207 -11.27 -3.70 12.72
CA ILE A 207 -10.30 -4.57 12.06
C ILE A 207 -9.45 -3.73 11.11
N VAL A 208 -8.15 -3.67 11.37
CA VAL A 208 -7.16 -3.04 10.51
C VAL A 208 -6.82 -4.02 9.40
N LEU A 209 -7.15 -3.66 8.16
CA LEU A 209 -7.05 -4.50 6.98
C LEU A 209 -6.02 -3.93 6.00
N PRO A 210 -4.78 -4.46 5.97
CA PRO A 210 -3.73 -3.96 5.09
C PRO A 210 -4.03 -4.25 3.61
N TYR A 211 -4.06 -3.22 2.77
CA TYR A 211 -4.08 -3.35 1.31
C TYR A 211 -2.65 -3.36 0.76
N ILE A 212 -1.93 -4.43 1.10
CA ILE A 212 -0.50 -4.62 0.85
C ILE A 212 -0.26 -6.05 0.34
N LEU A 213 0.64 -6.21 -0.63
CA LEU A 213 0.88 -7.51 -1.28
C LEU A 213 1.61 -8.51 -0.39
N PHE A 214 2.75 -8.12 0.18
CA PHE A 214 3.63 -9.03 0.90
C PHE A 214 3.99 -8.47 2.28
N ALA A 215 4.35 -9.37 3.18
CA ALA A 215 4.73 -9.03 4.54
C ALA A 215 6.04 -8.20 4.57
N GLY A 216 6.30 -7.63 5.74
CA GLY A 216 7.55 -6.94 6.07
C GLY A 216 7.32 -5.65 6.84
N ALA A 217 8.33 -4.79 6.90
CA ALA A 217 8.36 -3.59 7.73
C ALA A 217 7.15 -2.65 7.57
N VAL A 218 6.50 -2.63 6.39
CA VAL A 218 5.26 -1.86 6.20
C VAL A 218 4.13 -2.42 7.07
N LEU A 219 3.92 -3.74 7.04
CA LEU A 219 2.91 -4.43 7.84
C LEU A 219 3.20 -4.23 9.33
N GLU A 220 4.45 -4.41 9.74
CA GLU A 220 4.88 -4.22 11.13
C GLU A 220 4.57 -2.81 11.65
N ARG A 221 4.80 -1.78 10.82
CA ARG A 221 4.44 -0.40 11.17
C ARG A 221 2.93 -0.19 11.28
N ILE A 222 2.14 -0.78 10.39
CA ILE A 222 0.67 -0.70 10.47
C ILE A 222 0.19 -1.29 11.80
N TRP A 223 0.65 -2.49 12.14
CA TRP A 223 0.30 -3.14 13.39
C TRP A 223 0.80 -2.38 14.60
N ALA A 224 2.03 -1.88 14.58
CA ALA A 224 2.58 -1.07 15.68
C ALA A 224 1.73 0.19 15.92
N GLN A 225 1.35 0.92 14.87
CA GLN A 225 0.48 2.11 14.98
C GLN A 225 -0.91 1.74 15.53
N ALA A 226 -1.48 0.63 15.08
CA ALA A 226 -2.80 0.17 15.53
C ALA A 226 -2.79 -0.27 17.00
N LEU A 227 -1.79 -1.06 17.41
CA LEU A 227 -1.64 -1.55 18.77
C LEU A 227 -1.32 -0.42 19.75
N ALA A 228 -0.47 0.55 19.36
CA ALA A 228 -0.20 1.74 20.15
C ALA A 228 -1.47 2.58 20.37
N TYR A 229 -2.33 2.71 19.36
CA TYR A 229 -3.62 3.37 19.52
C TYR A 229 -4.54 2.58 20.48
N GLY A 230 -4.61 1.25 20.32
CA GLY A 230 -5.41 0.37 21.18
C GLY A 230 -5.02 0.39 22.65
N ALA A 231 -3.73 0.50 22.96
CA ALA A 231 -3.22 0.61 24.32
C ALA A 231 -3.78 1.82 25.09
N ASN A 232 -4.25 2.86 24.38
CA ASN A 232 -4.81 4.08 24.96
C ASN A 232 -6.35 4.13 24.93
N HIS A 233 -7.02 3.09 24.44
CA HIS A 233 -8.48 3.06 24.25
C HIS A 233 -9.08 1.76 24.79
N GLU A 234 -9.14 1.64 26.11
CA GLU A 234 -9.77 0.51 26.80
C GLU A 234 -11.23 0.34 26.33
N GLY A 235 -11.61 -0.89 25.98
CA GLY A 235 -12.95 -1.24 25.50
C GLY A 235 -13.13 -1.24 23.98
N LEU A 236 -12.12 -0.86 23.19
CA LEU A 236 -12.12 -1.03 21.74
C LEU A 236 -11.36 -2.30 21.35
N ASP A 237 -12.06 -3.28 20.78
CA ASP A 237 -11.44 -4.51 20.24
C ASP A 237 -10.75 -4.18 18.91
N ILE A 238 -9.44 -3.96 18.93
CA ILE A 238 -8.64 -3.71 17.72
C ILE A 238 -7.96 -5.00 17.29
N ARG A 239 -8.15 -5.36 16.03
CA ARG A 239 -7.53 -6.54 15.42
C ARG A 239 -6.80 -6.17 14.15
N CYS A 240 -5.78 -6.93 13.84
CA CYS A 240 -4.89 -6.70 12.72
C CYS A 240 -4.96 -7.90 11.78
N ALA A 241 -5.36 -7.67 10.54
CA ALA A 241 -5.32 -8.70 9.53
C ALA A 241 -3.93 -8.82 8.90
N GLU A 242 -3.69 -9.97 8.29
CA GLU A 242 -2.51 -10.25 7.47
C GLU A 242 -2.60 -9.60 6.08
N VAL A 243 -1.47 -9.57 5.38
CA VAL A 243 -1.37 -9.11 3.98
C VAL A 243 -2.13 -10.01 3.01
N ILE A 244 -2.28 -9.56 1.75
CA ILE A 244 -2.82 -10.39 0.65
C ILE A 244 -1.99 -11.69 0.54
N GLY A 245 -0.67 -11.55 0.52
CA GLY A 245 0.30 -12.64 0.58
C GLY A 245 0.36 -13.53 -0.65
N ASP A 246 1.26 -14.50 -0.60
CA ASP A 246 1.41 -15.55 -1.60
C ASP A 246 0.20 -16.53 -1.60
N CYS A 247 -0.76 -16.31 -2.52
CA CYS A 247 -1.98 -17.12 -2.62
C CYS A 247 -2.43 -17.39 -4.07
N GLU A 248 -3.32 -18.38 -4.23
CA GLU A 248 -3.84 -18.80 -5.55
C GLU A 248 -4.66 -17.70 -6.23
N GLY A 249 -5.50 -16.97 -5.49
CA GLY A 249 -6.30 -15.88 -6.06
C GLY A 249 -5.43 -14.79 -6.67
N LEU A 250 -4.32 -14.44 -6.01
CA LEU A 250 -3.36 -13.46 -6.53
C LEU A 250 -2.65 -14.00 -7.79
N ALA A 251 -2.32 -15.29 -7.82
CA ALA A 251 -1.75 -15.93 -9.00
C ALA A 251 -2.71 -15.88 -10.20
N ASP A 252 -4.01 -16.11 -9.99
CA ASP A 252 -5.03 -16.00 -11.03
C ASP A 252 -5.12 -14.59 -11.60
N VAL A 253 -5.07 -13.56 -10.75
CA VAL A 253 -5.04 -12.16 -11.18
C VAL A 253 -3.84 -11.88 -12.08
N VAL A 254 -2.65 -12.34 -11.69
CA VAL A 254 -1.42 -12.15 -12.48
C VAL A 254 -1.48 -12.88 -13.81
N ILE A 255 -1.98 -14.12 -13.84
CA ILE A 255 -2.14 -14.89 -15.07
C ILE A 255 -3.09 -14.17 -16.02
N ASP A 256 -4.17 -13.58 -15.52
CA ASP A 256 -5.07 -12.78 -16.37
C ASP A 256 -4.38 -11.53 -16.90
N ARG A 257 -3.59 -10.81 -16.09
CA ARG A 257 -2.80 -9.66 -16.60
C ARG A 257 -1.82 -10.07 -17.70
N TYR A 258 -1.24 -11.26 -17.56
CA TYR A 258 -0.34 -11.85 -18.55
C TYR A 258 -1.09 -12.20 -19.87
N GLU A 259 -2.23 -12.89 -19.79
CA GLU A 259 -3.01 -13.25 -20.98
C GLU A 259 -3.65 -12.01 -21.65
N GLU A 260 -4.06 -11.00 -20.87
CA GLU A 260 -4.53 -9.70 -21.38
C GLU A 260 -3.44 -9.01 -22.22
N ALA A 261 -2.19 -8.99 -21.74
CA ALA A 261 -1.07 -8.41 -22.49
C ALA A 261 -0.73 -9.24 -23.74
N LEU A 262 -0.79 -10.58 -23.66
CA LEU A 262 -0.57 -11.46 -24.81
C LEU A 262 -1.60 -11.28 -25.94
N ALA A 263 -2.85 -10.96 -25.58
CA ALA A 263 -3.93 -10.80 -26.55
C ALA A 263 -3.81 -9.51 -27.39
N GLY A 264 -2.84 -8.65 -27.10
CA GLY A 264 -2.64 -7.37 -27.76
C GLY A 264 -3.62 -6.33 -27.23
N ALA A 265 -3.18 -5.59 -26.22
CA ALA A 265 -4.04 -4.64 -25.53
C ALA A 265 -3.91 -3.23 -26.13
N ASP A 266 -4.45 -3.05 -27.33
CA ASP A 266 -4.76 -1.72 -27.89
C ASP A 266 -5.80 -0.96 -27.02
N ASP A 267 -6.55 -1.66 -26.17
CA ASP A 267 -7.71 -1.10 -25.46
C ASP A 267 -7.37 -0.42 -24.12
N TRP A 268 -6.32 -0.84 -23.40
CA TRP A 268 -6.03 -0.24 -22.09
C TRP A 268 -5.37 1.15 -22.22
N TYR A 269 -4.39 1.30 -23.11
CA TYR A 269 -3.79 2.60 -23.42
C TYR A 269 -4.78 3.51 -24.17
N ALA A 270 -5.66 2.96 -25.03
CA ALA A 270 -6.69 3.74 -25.73
C ALA A 270 -7.80 4.24 -24.80
N ALA A 271 -8.27 3.42 -23.85
CA ALA A 271 -9.21 3.85 -22.82
C ALA A 271 -8.62 4.95 -21.91
N ARG A 272 -7.28 4.99 -21.74
CA ARG A 272 -6.58 6.01 -20.93
C ARG A 272 -6.34 7.32 -21.68
N ARG A 273 -6.20 7.34 -23.01
CA ARG A 273 -6.18 8.61 -23.80
C ARG A 273 -7.41 9.48 -23.54
N TYR A 274 -8.56 8.86 -23.26
CA TYR A 274 -9.77 9.59 -22.87
C TYR A 274 -9.71 10.20 -21.47
N HIS A 275 -8.99 9.57 -20.53
CA HIS A 275 -8.76 10.10 -19.18
C HIS A 275 -7.69 11.19 -19.17
N ASP A 276 -6.61 11.02 -19.94
CA ASP A 276 -5.55 12.04 -20.13
C ASP A 276 -6.09 13.34 -20.74
N MET A 277 -7.18 13.25 -21.52
CA MET A 277 -7.88 14.41 -22.08
C MET A 277 -8.77 15.15 -21.07
N LEU A 278 -9.04 14.54 -19.90
CA LEU A 278 -9.85 15.10 -18.82
C LEU A 278 -9.01 15.60 -17.64
N THR A 279 -7.69 15.41 -17.67
CA THR A 279 -6.79 15.96 -16.67
C THR A 279 -6.71 17.47 -16.85
N ILE A 280 -7.29 18.22 -15.90
CA ILE A 280 -7.04 19.66 -15.75
C ILE A 280 -5.52 19.81 -15.56
N GLU A 281 -4.86 20.48 -16.51
CA GLU A 281 -3.47 20.89 -16.33
C GLU A 281 -3.38 21.63 -15.00
N SER A 282 -2.68 21.04 -14.03
CA SER A 282 -2.28 21.77 -12.83
C SER A 282 -1.44 22.95 -13.30
N PRO A 283 -1.86 24.21 -13.11
CA PRO A 283 -1.05 25.32 -13.56
C PRO A 283 0.23 25.29 -12.75
N ALA A 284 1.34 25.14 -13.48
CA ALA A 284 2.67 25.42 -12.99
C ALA A 284 2.63 26.66 -12.09
N ARG A 285 3.31 26.58 -10.94
CA ARG A 285 3.62 27.69 -10.03
C ARG A 285 3.54 29.03 -10.76
N ALA A 286 2.40 29.71 -10.60
CA ALA A 286 2.32 31.11 -10.96
C ALA A 286 3.31 31.83 -10.05
N GLU A 287 4.46 32.18 -10.63
CA GLU A 287 5.30 33.22 -10.07
C GLU A 287 4.39 34.41 -9.76
N LEU A 288 4.29 34.72 -8.47
CA LEU A 288 3.66 35.92 -7.97
C LEU A 288 4.55 37.08 -8.44
N VAL A 289 4.32 37.54 -9.67
CA VAL A 289 4.81 38.84 -10.14
C VAL A 289 3.99 39.88 -9.40
N VAL A 290 4.47 40.28 -8.22
CA VAL A 290 4.00 41.48 -7.55
C VAL A 290 4.52 42.67 -8.35
N SER A 291 3.63 43.33 -9.08
CA SER A 291 3.91 44.63 -9.69
C SER A 291 4.19 45.67 -8.60
N PRO A 292 5.29 46.45 -8.68
CA PRO A 292 5.55 47.53 -7.75
C PRO A 292 4.70 48.71 -8.18
N ASP A 293 3.57 48.94 -7.51
CA ASP A 293 2.93 50.27 -7.36
C ASP A 293 1.58 50.11 -6.64
N ALA A 294 1.63 50.06 -5.31
CA ALA A 294 0.54 50.45 -4.43
C ALA A 294 1.12 50.69 -3.02
N GLU A 295 1.87 51.78 -2.86
CA GLU A 295 2.07 52.38 -1.55
C GLU A 295 0.72 52.84 -0.99
N ALA A 296 0.42 52.48 0.26
CA ALA A 296 0.33 53.42 1.38
C ALA A 296 -0.58 52.90 2.49
N GLY A 297 0.00 52.70 3.68
CA GLY A 297 -0.70 52.86 4.95
C GLY A 297 -1.19 51.57 5.62
N ALA A 298 -0.33 50.95 6.43
CA ALA A 298 -0.67 50.49 7.78
C ALA A 298 0.60 49.96 8.46
N GLU A 299 0.67 50.14 9.78
CA GLU A 299 1.87 50.07 10.61
C GLU A 299 2.39 48.63 10.80
N ARG A 300 3.70 48.51 11.02
CA ARG A 300 4.40 47.24 11.32
C ARG A 300 4.19 46.85 12.79
N GLU A 301 3.61 45.68 13.05
CA GLU A 301 3.85 44.90 14.27
C GLU A 301 4.78 43.71 13.96
N PRO A 302 5.72 43.34 14.86
CA PRO A 302 6.69 42.28 14.60
C PRO A 302 6.24 40.91 15.12
N GLY A 303 6.45 39.88 14.29
CA GLY A 303 6.76 38.51 14.72
C GLY A 303 5.57 37.55 14.79
N ILE A 304 5.63 36.47 14.00
CA ILE A 304 5.53 35.05 14.39
C ILE A 304 5.86 34.27 13.10
N ASP A 305 7.11 33.84 12.98
CA ASP A 305 7.55 32.80 12.03
C ASP A 305 8.81 32.16 12.64
N ALA A 306 8.59 31.37 13.68
CA ALA A 306 9.61 30.50 14.29
C ALA A 306 9.03 29.37 15.18
N GLU A 307 7.73 29.06 15.11
CA GLU A 307 7.10 28.07 16.00
C GLU A 307 6.54 26.82 15.29
N LEU A 308 6.72 26.67 13.97
CA LEU A 308 6.17 25.53 13.22
C LEU A 308 7.18 24.40 12.89
N GLU A 309 8.44 24.54 13.29
CA GLU A 309 9.47 23.49 13.08
C GLU A 309 9.98 22.82 14.36
N ALA A 310 9.42 23.15 15.54
CA ALA A 310 9.87 22.58 16.82
C ALA A 310 8.86 21.62 17.50
N GLU A 311 7.70 21.34 16.88
CA GLU A 311 6.69 20.43 17.44
C GLU A 311 6.83 18.96 16.96
N PHE A 312 7.93 18.63 16.27
CA PHE A 312 8.15 17.29 15.72
C PHE A 312 9.04 16.36 16.58
N ASP A 313 9.55 16.81 17.74
CA ASP A 313 10.56 16.02 18.48
C ASP A 313 10.57 16.12 20.03
N ALA A 314 9.50 16.60 20.68
CA ALA A 314 9.52 16.75 22.14
C ALA A 314 8.24 16.26 22.83
N GLU A 315 8.09 14.94 22.99
CA GLU A 315 7.29 14.40 24.09
C GLU A 315 7.71 12.99 24.52
N ILE A 316 9.00 12.77 24.77
CA ILE A 316 9.47 11.74 25.71
C ILE A 316 10.70 12.30 26.43
N GLU A 317 10.54 12.72 27.69
CA GLU A 317 11.40 12.28 28.81
C GLU A 317 10.91 12.83 30.17
N PRO A 318 11.19 12.11 31.27
CA PRO A 318 10.65 12.35 32.60
C PRO A 318 11.55 13.26 33.42
N GLY A 319 10.99 13.98 34.39
CA GLY A 319 11.82 14.48 35.49
C GLY A 319 11.16 15.53 36.37
N LEU A 320 11.14 15.24 37.67
CA LEU A 320 11.60 16.21 38.65
C LEU A 320 12.07 15.46 39.90
N ASP A 321 13.38 15.57 40.14
CA ASP A 321 14.09 15.18 41.35
C ASP A 321 14.54 16.45 42.11
N ALA A 322 14.92 16.21 43.37
CA ALA A 322 15.56 17.07 44.37
C ALA A 322 14.63 17.95 45.23
N GLY A 323 14.69 17.90 46.56
CA GLY A 323 15.55 17.17 47.47
C GLY A 323 15.58 17.86 48.85
N THR A 324 15.99 17.07 49.85
CA THR A 324 16.48 17.46 51.20
C THR A 324 15.47 17.74 52.31
N GLY A 325 15.51 16.86 53.33
CA GLY A 325 14.88 17.07 54.64
C GLY A 325 14.81 15.80 55.49
N ILE A 326 15.96 15.26 55.92
CA ILE A 326 16.02 14.26 57.01
C ILE A 326 16.03 15.04 58.35
N PRO A 327 15.28 14.59 59.37
CA PRO A 327 15.93 13.91 60.48
C PRO A 327 15.17 12.68 61.05
N SER A 328 15.95 11.61 61.24
CA SER A 328 15.99 10.64 62.36
C SER A 328 14.72 10.34 63.18
N ALA A 329 14.35 9.06 63.26
CA ALA A 329 14.13 8.37 64.54
C ALA A 329 14.10 6.83 64.37
N VAL A 330 15.02 6.18 65.10
CA VAL A 330 15.12 4.75 65.53
C VAL A 330 15.50 3.69 64.50
#